data_AF-A0A1J5D9V1-F1
#
_entry.id   AF-A0A1J5D9V1-F1
#
_cell.length_a   1.000
_cell.length_b   1.000
_cell.length_c   1.000
_cell.angle_alpha   90.00
_cell.angle_beta   90.00
_cell.angle_gamma   90.00
#
_symmetry.space_group_name_H-M   'P 1'
#
loop_
_entity.id
_entity.type
_entity.pdbx_description
1 polymer ?
#
loop_
_entity_poly.entity_id
_entity_poly.type
_entity_poly.pdbx_seq_one_letter_code
_entity_poly.pdbx_strand_id
1 'polypeptide(L)'
;MLSPLRPDADYCVYCHAPAAGPCATCQALVCADCCELTGGEVKKVAVCHSCFRQGAGRVGWAQWSGVLGTVAIVVAIALALLVLVALL
;
A
#
# COMPACT_ATOMS: atom_id res chain seq x y z
N MET A 1 42.29 1.59 -6.35
CA MET A 1 41.43 2.66 -6.88
C MET A 1 40.35 2.94 -5.84
N LEU A 2 40.55 3.96 -5.00
CA LEU A 2 39.56 4.41 -4.04
C LEU A 2 38.83 5.61 -4.65
N SER A 3 37.52 5.46 -4.85
CA SER A 3 36.57 6.57 -4.80
C SER A 3 35.14 6.05 -4.63
N PRO A 4 34.66 5.77 -3.41
CA PRO A 4 33.23 5.83 -3.12
C PRO A 4 32.87 7.30 -2.82
N LEU A 5 32.69 8.11 -3.86
CA LEU A 5 32.04 9.41 -3.67
C LEU A 5 30.53 9.21 -3.67
N ARG A 6 29.92 9.29 -2.49
CA ARG A 6 28.67 10.03 -2.25
C ARG A 6 28.46 10.26 -0.74
N PRO A 7 28.96 11.37 -0.19
CA PRO A 7 28.39 11.92 1.03
C PRO A 7 27.06 12.62 0.69
N ASP A 8 26.00 11.84 0.50
CA ASP A 8 24.59 12.28 0.53
C ASP A 8 23.72 11.22 1.26
N ALA A 9 24.34 10.46 2.17
CA ALA A 9 23.62 9.43 2.93
C ALA A 9 22.83 10.11 4.04
N ASP A 10 21.61 10.53 3.72
CA ASP A 10 20.60 10.74 4.72
C ASP A 10 20.53 9.48 5.62
N TYR A 11 20.58 9.66 6.93
CA TYR A 11 20.64 8.55 7.88
C TYR A 11 19.24 8.05 8.20
N CYS A 12 19.12 6.74 8.44
CA CYS A 12 17.89 6.16 8.97
C CYS A 12 17.54 6.84 10.29
N VAL A 13 16.30 7.33 10.40
CA VAL A 13 15.82 8.01 11.62
C VAL A 13 15.74 7.10 12.86
N TYR A 14 15.85 5.78 12.68
CA TYR A 14 15.73 4.79 13.75
C TYR A 14 17.07 4.20 14.20
N CYS A 15 17.89 3.75 13.26
CA CYS A 15 19.14 3.03 13.56
C CYS A 15 20.39 3.79 13.14
N HIS A 16 20.25 4.95 12.49
CA HIS A 16 21.35 5.76 11.94
C HIS A 16 22.28 5.05 10.96
N ALA A 17 21.91 3.87 10.47
CA ALA A 17 22.54 3.28 9.29
C ALA A 17 22.22 4.14 8.04
N PRO A 18 23.01 4.04 6.95
CA PRO A 18 22.69 4.70 5.69
C PRO A 18 21.25 4.41 5.25
N ALA A 19 20.44 5.45 5.02
CA ALA A 19 19.08 5.25 4.57
C ALA A 19 19.08 4.74 3.12
N ALA A 20 18.12 3.86 2.83
CA ALA A 20 17.87 3.37 1.48
C ALA A 20 16.89 4.29 0.74
N GLY A 21 16.00 4.99 1.46
CA GLY A 21 15.05 5.94 0.88
C GLY A 21 13.92 6.35 1.86
N PRO A 22 12.93 7.12 1.39
CA PRO A 22 11.83 7.61 2.21
C PRO A 22 10.70 6.57 2.38
N CYS A 23 10.06 6.58 3.54
CA CYS A 23 8.83 5.84 3.82
C CYS A 23 7.66 6.37 2.98
N ALA A 24 6.90 5.49 2.33
CA ALA A 24 5.78 5.88 1.46
C ALA A 24 4.65 6.63 2.19
N THR A 25 4.55 6.52 3.52
CA THR A 25 3.50 7.16 4.32
C THR A 25 3.95 8.48 4.94
N CYS A 26 4.99 8.45 5.76
CA CYS A 26 5.45 9.62 6.52
C CYS A 26 6.64 10.35 5.88
N GLN A 27 7.18 9.85 4.76
CA GLN A 27 8.34 10.38 4.05
C GLN A 27 9.65 10.39 4.87
N ALA A 28 9.67 9.82 6.08
CA ALA A 28 10.89 9.68 6.88
C ALA A 28 11.90 8.75 6.20
N LEU A 29 13.18 9.12 6.23
CA LEU A 29 14.28 8.34 5.65
C LEU A 29 14.59 7.12 6.51
N VAL A 30 14.56 5.94 5.88
CA VAL A 30 14.72 4.64 6.55
C VAL A 30 15.65 3.72 5.79
N CYS A 31 16.39 2.87 6.52
CA CYS A 31 17.15 1.78 5.93
C CYS A 31 16.24 0.58 5.63
N ALA A 32 16.76 -0.39 4.86
CA ALA A 32 16.04 -1.60 4.49
C ALA A 32 15.57 -2.42 5.70
N ASP A 33 16.34 -2.46 6.79
CA ASP A 33 15.99 -3.23 8.00
C ASP A 33 14.90 -2.56 8.86
N CYS A 34 14.81 -1.23 8.79
CA CYS A 34 13.85 -0.44 9.55
C CYS A 34 12.53 -0.18 8.78
N CYS A 35 12.35 -0.86 7.64
CA CYS A 35 11.14 -0.79 6.84
C CYS A 35 10.61 -2.18 6.49
N GLU A 36 9.33 -2.23 6.17
CA GLU A 36 8.63 -3.39 5.64
C GLU A 36 8.24 -3.09 4.19
N LEU A 37 8.41 -4.04 3.28
CA LEU A 37 7.96 -3.92 1.89
C LEU A 37 6.50 -4.38 1.80
N THR A 38 5.60 -3.43 1.57
CA THR A 38 4.15 -3.66 1.51
C THR A 38 3.59 -3.22 0.15
N GLY A 39 2.34 -3.52 -0.13
CA GLY A 39 1.69 -3.20 -1.40
C GLY A 39 1.26 -4.45 -2.15
N GLY A 40 0.25 -4.30 -3.01
CA GLY A 40 -0.27 -5.41 -3.83
C GLY A 40 0.74 -5.86 -4.89
N GLU A 41 0.36 -6.86 -5.69
CA GLU A 41 1.24 -7.47 -6.71
C GLU A 41 1.84 -6.48 -7.72
N VAL A 42 1.16 -5.35 -7.96
CA VAL A 42 1.54 -4.40 -9.02
C VAL A 42 2.59 -3.39 -8.56
N LYS A 43 2.67 -3.06 -7.26
CA LYS A 43 3.62 -2.07 -6.75
C LYS A 43 3.99 -2.32 -5.30
N LYS A 44 5.26 -2.64 -5.06
CA LYS A 44 5.85 -2.70 -3.73
C LYS A 44 6.29 -1.30 -3.29
N VAL A 45 5.98 -0.93 -2.06
CA VAL A 45 6.35 0.31 -1.41
C VAL A 45 6.97 0.02 -0.05
N ALA A 46 8.02 0.76 0.31
CA ALA A 46 8.63 0.66 1.63
C ALA A 46 7.84 1.49 2.65
N VAL A 47 7.45 0.87 3.76
CA VAL A 47 6.75 1.51 4.87
C VAL A 47 7.54 1.26 6.15
N CYS A 48 7.87 2.30 6.91
CA CYS A 48 8.60 2.12 8.17
C CYS A 48 7.79 1.33 9.21
N HIS A 49 8.46 0.64 10.13
CA HIS A 49 7.79 -0.20 11.15
C HIS A 49 6.74 0.54 11.97
N SER A 50 6.96 1.84 12.25
CA SER A 50 6.01 2.66 13.00
C SER A 50 4.71 2.89 12.22
N CYS A 51 4.79 3.25 10.93
CA CYS A 51 3.63 3.39 10.05
C CYS A 51 2.96 2.05 9.77
N PHE A 52 3.75 0.98 9.59
CA PHE A 52 3.22 -0.36 9.38
C PHE A 52 2.38 -0.86 10.56
N ARG A 53 2.83 -0.60 11.80
CA ARG A 53 2.06 -0.90 13.03
C ARG A 53 0.77 -0.10 13.14
N GLN A 54 0.73 1.12 12.58
CA GLN A 54 -0.48 1.95 12.49
C GLN A 54 -1.43 1.50 11.38
N GLY A 55 -1.08 0.46 10.61
CA GLY A 55 -1.90 -0.08 9.53
C GLY A 55 -1.61 0.53 8.16
N ALA A 56 -0.61 1.42 8.03
CA ALA A 56 -0.20 1.92 6.73
C ALA A 56 0.39 0.79 5.88
N GLY A 57 0.03 0.75 4.60
CA GLY A 57 0.46 -0.31 3.66
C GLY A 57 -0.45 -1.54 3.61
N ARG A 58 -1.45 -1.65 4.49
CA ARG A 58 -2.50 -2.66 4.38
C ARG A 58 -3.60 -2.10 3.47
N VAL A 59 -3.82 -2.71 2.31
CA VAL A 59 -5.07 -2.56 1.56
C VAL A 59 -6.20 -3.03 2.46
N GLY A 60 -6.81 -2.11 3.18
CA GLY A 60 -7.90 -2.41 4.11
C GLY A 60 -9.12 -2.88 3.33
N TRP A 61 -9.91 -3.76 3.94
CA TRP A 61 -11.23 -4.19 3.45
C TRP A 61 -12.14 -3.01 3.02
N ALA A 62 -11.91 -1.81 3.58
CA ALA A 62 -12.57 -0.57 3.19
C ALA A 62 -12.27 -0.11 1.75
N GLN A 63 -11.12 -0.45 1.15
CA GLN A 63 -10.86 -0.17 -0.27
C GLN A 63 -11.62 -1.13 -1.20
N TRP A 64 -11.98 -2.32 -0.72
CA TRP A 64 -12.76 -3.30 -1.47
C TRP A 64 -14.27 -3.04 -1.40
N SER A 65 -14.74 -2.26 -0.42
CA SER A 65 -16.17 -1.98 -0.24
C SER A 65 -16.78 -1.27 -1.45
N GLY A 66 -16.04 -0.36 -2.11
CA GLY A 66 -16.49 0.31 -3.32
C GLY A 66 -16.68 -0.66 -4.48
N VAL A 67 -15.68 -1.52 -4.75
CA VAL A 67 -15.74 -2.52 -5.82
C VAL A 67 -16.82 -3.56 -5.54
N LEU A 68 -16.88 -4.09 -4.32
CA LEU A 68 -17.89 -5.06 -3.90
C LEU A 68 -19.31 -4.47 -3.95
N GLY A 69 -19.47 -3.20 -3.57
CA GLY A 69 -20.74 -2.49 -3.66
C GLY A 69 -21.23 -2.34 -5.10
N THR A 70 -20.34 -1.95 -6.02
CA THR A 70 -20.70 -1.84 -7.45
C THR A 70 -21.09 -3.20 -8.02
N VAL A 71 -20.34 -4.26 -7.73
CA VAL A 71 -20.67 -5.63 -8.18
C VAL A 71 -22.03 -6.07 -7.63
N ALA A 72 -22.30 -5.83 -6.35
CA ALA A 72 -23.58 -6.19 -5.74
C ALA A 72 -24.77 -5.46 -6.41
N ILE A 73 -24.62 -4.18 -6.75
CA ILE A 73 -25.65 -3.40 -7.45
C ILE A 73 -25.92 -3.97 -8.84
N VAL A 74 -24.87 -4.26 -9.61
CA VAL A 74 -25.02 -4.82 -10.97
C VAL A 74 -25.73 -6.16 -10.92
N VAL A 75 -25.36 -7.04 -9.99
CA VAL A 75 -26.01 -8.34 -9.78
C VAL A 75 -27.47 -8.17 -9.38
N ALA A 76 -27.78 -7.25 -8.46
CA ALA A 76 -29.15 -6.98 -8.03
C ALA A 76 -30.04 -6.49 -9.18
N ILE A 77 -29.53 -5.59 -10.03
CA ILE A 77 -30.25 -5.08 -11.20
C ILE A 77 -30.48 -6.22 -12.21
N ALA A 78 -29.45 -7.01 -12.51
CA ALA A 78 -29.57 -8.13 -13.43
C ALA A 78 -30.63 -9.13 -12.97
N LEU A 79 -30.64 -9.50 -11.69
CA LEU A 79 -31.64 -10.39 -11.10
C LEU A 79 -33.04 -9.78 -11.15
N ALA A 80 -33.19 -8.48 -10.82
CA ALA A 80 -34.48 -7.80 -10.88
C ALA A 80 -35.07 -7.78 -12.30
N LEU A 81 -34.24 -7.52 -13.31
CA LEU A 81 -34.66 -7.58 -14.73
C LEU A 81 -35.05 -8.99 -15.15
N LEU A 82 -34.31 -10.01 -14.70
CA LEU A 82 -34.61 -11.41 -15.00
C LEU A 82 -35.97 -11.83 -14.43
N VAL A 83 -36.26 -11.44 -13.18
CA VAL A 83 -37.57 -11.66 -12.55
C VAL A 83 -38.68 -10.91 -13.28
N LEU A 84 -38.46 -9.66 -13.67
CA LEU A 84 -39.44 -8.86 -14.41
C LEU A 84 -39.80 -9.53 -15.75
N VAL A 85 -38.80 -9.99 -16.50
CA VAL A 85 -39.00 -10.70 -17.78
C VAL A 85 -39.73 -12.03 -17.57
N ALA A 86 -39.44 -12.76 -16.49
CA ALA A 86 -40.11 -14.02 -16.20
C ALA A 86 -41.59 -13.86 -15.79
N LEU A 87 -42.00 -12.66 -15.38
CA LEU A 87 -43.38 -12.33 -14.96
C LEU A 87 -44.22 -11.67 -16.07
N LEU A 88 -43.61 -11.30 -17.20
CA LEU A 88 -44.25 -10.74 -18.40
C LEU A 88 -44.65 -11.86 -19.37
#